data_AF-A0AAE0QZ24-F1
#
_entry.id   AF-A0AAE0QZ24-F1
#
_cell.length_a   1.000
_cell.length_b   1.000
_cell.length_c   1.000
_cell.angle_alpha   90.00
_cell.angle_beta   90.00
_cell.angle_gamma   90.00
#
_symmetry.space_group_name_H-M   'P 1'
#
loop_
_entity.id
_entity.type
_entity.pdbx_description
1 polymer ?
#
loop_
_entity_poly.entity_id
_entity_poly.type
_entity_poly.pdbx_seq_one_letter_code
_entity_poly.pdbx_strand_id
1 'polypeptide(L)'
;MSKAQDLEKNWYSILGATPSDDLQELKQRYQKLVLMFHPDKQKPGLSEEEAGLCLQRFMDVDQAWKILSNQESKREFDLHLRAHELKQSWPVDACVMLEDMNWDSENKSYSYSCRCGGDFLLEKEDAQDGEDAVVCCDTCSLSIEVKRAT
;
A
#
# COMPACT_ATOMS: atom_id res chain seq x y z
N MET A 1 -3.27 17.80 -10.96
CA MET A 1 -3.88 17.54 -9.65
C MET A 1 -4.21 16.05 -9.58
N SER A 2 -3.81 15.39 -8.48
CA SER A 2 -4.44 14.18 -7.92
C SER A 2 -4.22 12.77 -8.50
N LYS A 3 -3.09 12.44 -9.15
CA LYS A 3 -2.79 11.02 -9.50
C LYS A 3 -2.57 10.08 -8.29
N ALA A 4 -2.32 10.61 -7.10
CA ALA A 4 -1.98 9.83 -5.90
C ALA A 4 -3.19 9.33 -5.09
N GLN A 5 -4.36 9.97 -5.21
CA GLN A 5 -5.58 9.55 -4.47
C GLN A 5 -6.28 8.34 -5.10
N ASP A 6 -5.92 7.98 -6.33
CA ASP A 6 -6.50 6.88 -7.09
C ASP A 6 -5.89 5.51 -6.76
N LEU A 7 -4.95 5.45 -5.82
CA LEU A 7 -4.20 4.24 -5.45
C LEU A 7 -4.71 3.55 -4.19
N GLU A 8 -5.25 4.30 -3.23
CA GLU A 8 -5.97 3.71 -2.10
C GLU A 8 -7.27 3.05 -2.57
N LYS A 9 -7.84 3.54 -3.66
CA LYS A 9 -9.01 2.97 -4.31
C LYS A 9 -8.58 1.85 -5.27
N ASN A 10 -8.69 0.61 -4.82
CA ASN A 10 -8.48 -0.54 -5.68
C ASN A 10 -9.58 -0.59 -6.77
N TRP A 11 -9.28 -0.12 -7.99
CA TRP A 11 -10.22 -0.08 -9.13
C TRP A 11 -10.77 -1.46 -9.48
N TYR A 12 -9.98 -2.52 -9.26
CA TYR A 12 -10.44 -3.89 -9.43
C TYR A 12 -11.57 -4.21 -8.44
N SER A 13 -11.42 -3.82 -7.17
CA SER A 13 -12.49 -3.98 -6.17
C SER A 13 -13.76 -3.19 -6.51
N ILE A 14 -13.64 -2.00 -7.10
CA ILE A 14 -14.78 -1.18 -7.53
C ILE A 14 -15.57 -1.86 -8.66
N LEU A 15 -14.88 -2.47 -9.62
CA LEU A 15 -15.53 -3.25 -10.68
C LEU A 15 -15.92 -4.67 -10.26
N GLY A 16 -15.54 -5.12 -9.05
CA GLY A 16 -15.67 -6.51 -8.64
C GLY A 16 -14.87 -7.47 -9.54
N ALA A 17 -13.72 -7.01 -10.01
CA ALA A 17 -12.80 -7.71 -10.88
C ALA A 17 -11.51 -8.09 -10.14
N THR A 18 -10.70 -8.94 -10.77
CA THR A 18 -9.35 -9.25 -10.32
C THR A 18 -8.32 -8.72 -11.33
N PRO A 19 -7.05 -8.49 -10.92
CA PRO A 19 -5.98 -8.11 -11.86
C PRO A 19 -5.75 -9.12 -12.98
N SER A 20 -6.15 -10.38 -12.76
CA SER A 20 -6.04 -11.48 -13.72
C SER A 20 -7.16 -11.51 -14.75
N ASP A 21 -8.22 -10.72 -14.57
CA ASP A 21 -9.36 -10.71 -15.48
C ASP A 21 -9.01 -10.05 -16.83
N ASP A 22 -9.57 -10.61 -17.89
CA ASP A 22 -9.45 -10.09 -19.25
C ASP A 22 -10.31 -8.83 -19.47
N LEU A 23 -9.93 -8.03 -20.48
CA LEU A 23 -10.68 -6.82 -20.87
C LEU A 23 -12.16 -7.11 -21.16
N GLN A 24 -12.48 -8.28 -21.69
CA GLN A 24 -13.86 -8.68 -21.98
C GLN A 24 -14.68 -8.85 -20.70
N GLU A 25 -14.12 -9.46 -19.67
CA GLU A 25 -14.82 -9.64 -18.40
C GLU A 25 -14.95 -8.31 -17.65
N LEU A 26 -13.89 -7.49 -17.64
CA LEU A 26 -13.93 -6.12 -17.13
C LEU A 26 -15.06 -5.32 -17.80
N LYS A 27 -15.23 -5.45 -19.11
CA LYS A 27 -16.29 -4.78 -19.87
C LYS A 27 -17.68 -5.26 -19.47
N GLN A 28 -17.85 -6.57 -19.29
CA GLN A 28 -19.14 -7.15 -18.87
C GLN A 28 -19.51 -6.70 -17.45
N ARG A 29 -18.56 -6.70 -16.53
CA ARG A 29 -18.74 -6.19 -15.15
C ARG A 29 -19.10 -4.71 -15.16
N TYR A 30 -18.36 -3.89 -15.91
CA TYR A 30 -18.65 -2.47 -16.09
C TYR A 30 -20.08 -2.23 -16.62
N GLN A 31 -20.47 -2.91 -17.69
CA GLN A 31 -21.83 -2.77 -18.25
C GLN A 31 -22.92 -3.13 -17.25
N LYS A 32 -22.72 -4.20 -16.47
CA LYS A 32 -23.65 -4.61 -15.42
C LYS A 32 -23.77 -3.54 -14.32
N LEU A 33 -22.65 -3.00 -13.86
CA LEU A 33 -22.60 -1.98 -12.81
C LEU A 33 -23.22 -0.66 -13.26
N VAL A 34 -22.90 -0.21 -14.48
CA VAL A 34 -23.51 1.00 -15.07
C VAL A 34 -25.03 0.85 -15.17
N LEU A 35 -25.52 -0.31 -15.61
CA LEU A 35 -26.96 -0.58 -15.68
C LEU A 35 -27.62 -0.61 -14.30
N MET A 36 -26.90 -0.98 -13.25
CA MET A 36 -27.41 -1.00 -11.87
C MET A 36 -27.42 0.39 -11.23
N PHE A 37 -26.39 1.20 -11.49
CA PHE A 37 -26.21 2.52 -10.87
C PHE A 37 -26.64 3.69 -11.76
N HIS A 38 -27.28 3.43 -12.90
CA HIS A 38 -27.73 4.49 -13.80
C HIS A 38 -28.80 5.38 -13.12
N PRO A 39 -28.64 6.72 -13.13
CA PRO A 39 -29.55 7.66 -12.45
C PRO A 39 -31.01 7.52 -12.93
N ASP A 40 -31.22 7.13 -14.20
CA ASP A 40 -32.56 6.93 -14.79
C ASP A 40 -33.35 5.75 -14.20
N LYS A 41 -32.67 4.76 -13.58
CA LYS A 41 -33.33 3.61 -12.93
C LYS A 41 -33.56 3.85 -11.43
N GLN A 42 -33.22 5.03 -10.92
CA GLN A 42 -33.45 5.36 -9.53
C GLN A 42 -34.93 5.57 -9.25
N LYS A 43 -35.42 4.92 -8.19
CA LYS A 43 -36.83 4.99 -7.81
C LYS A 43 -37.16 6.43 -7.39
N PRO A 44 -38.31 6.99 -7.82
CA PRO A 44 -38.78 8.27 -7.30
C PRO A 44 -39.21 8.07 -5.84
N GLY A 45 -38.33 8.43 -4.91
CA GLY A 45 -38.51 8.21 -3.46
C GLY A 45 -37.23 7.86 -2.68
N LEU A 46 -36.07 7.80 -3.34
CA LEU A 46 -34.78 7.66 -2.66
C LEU A 46 -34.42 8.95 -1.91
N SER A 47 -33.79 8.78 -0.74
CA SER A 47 -33.21 9.90 0.00
C SER A 47 -32.13 10.59 -0.84
N GLU A 48 -31.93 11.88 -0.62
CA GLU A 48 -30.86 12.68 -1.27
C GLU A 48 -29.48 12.04 -1.05
N GLU A 49 -29.30 11.38 0.10
CA GLU A 49 -28.12 10.58 0.46
C GLU A 49 -27.92 9.34 -0.44
N GLU A 50 -29.01 8.60 -0.72
CA GLU A 50 -28.96 7.40 -1.57
C GLU A 50 -28.75 7.75 -3.04
N ALA A 51 -29.31 8.88 -3.49
CA ALA A 51 -29.03 9.45 -4.80
C ALA A 51 -27.56 9.86 -4.94
N GLY A 52 -27.00 10.52 -3.92
CA GLY A 52 -25.59 10.89 -3.85
C GLY A 52 -24.66 9.67 -3.91
N LEU A 53 -24.94 8.63 -3.12
CA LEU A 53 -24.18 7.37 -3.12
C LEU A 53 -24.22 6.65 -4.48
N CYS A 54 -25.38 6.66 -5.15
CA CYS A 54 -25.51 6.04 -6.47
C CYS A 54 -24.70 6.79 -7.52
N LEU A 55 -24.77 8.13 -7.51
CA LEU A 55 -23.96 8.97 -8.39
C LEU A 55 -22.46 8.75 -8.14
N GLN A 56 -22.06 8.71 -6.87
CA GLN A 56 -20.66 8.47 -6.50
C GLN A 56 -20.18 7.10 -6.99
N ARG A 57 -20.97 6.03 -6.77
CA ARG A 57 -20.65 4.69 -7.28
C ARG A 57 -20.57 4.65 -8.81
N PHE A 58 -21.45 5.36 -9.50
CA PHE A 58 -21.41 5.47 -10.95
C PHE A 58 -20.09 6.13 -11.41
N MET A 59 -19.70 7.23 -10.77
CA MET A 59 -18.44 7.92 -11.06
C MET A 59 -17.22 7.03 -10.78
N ASP A 60 -17.20 6.34 -9.64
CA ASP A 60 -16.12 5.41 -9.29
C ASP A 60 -16.01 4.26 -10.33
N VAL A 61 -17.14 3.70 -10.78
CA VAL A 61 -17.20 2.64 -11.81
C VAL A 61 -16.72 3.14 -13.17
N ASP A 62 -17.11 4.34 -13.60
CA ASP A 62 -16.66 4.94 -14.86
C ASP A 62 -15.15 5.23 -14.84
N GLN A 63 -14.65 5.77 -13.72
CA GLN A 63 -13.23 6.03 -13.55
C GLN A 63 -12.40 4.73 -13.53
N ALA A 64 -12.89 3.69 -12.84
CA ALA A 64 -12.27 2.37 -12.84
C ALA A 64 -12.16 1.81 -14.27
N TRP A 65 -13.25 1.88 -15.03
CA TRP A 65 -13.27 1.42 -16.41
C TRP A 65 -12.34 2.24 -17.31
N LYS A 66 -12.28 3.56 -17.14
CA LYS A 66 -11.37 4.43 -17.92
C LYS A 66 -9.90 4.04 -17.75
N ILE A 67 -9.51 3.64 -16.54
CA ILE A 67 -8.14 3.19 -16.23
C ILE A 67 -7.92 1.75 -16.72
N LEU A 68 -8.86 0.85 -16.45
CA LEU A 68 -8.69 -0.59 -16.72
C LEU A 68 -9.00 -1.01 -18.16
N SER A 69 -9.71 -0.19 -18.94
CA SER A 69 -10.08 -0.49 -20.33
C SER A 69 -8.95 -0.28 -21.33
N ASN A 70 -7.99 0.60 -21.02
CA ASN A 70 -6.80 0.79 -21.84
C ASN A 70 -5.64 -0.05 -21.29
N GLN A 71 -5.03 -0.87 -22.14
CA GLN A 71 -3.92 -1.74 -21.77
C GLN A 71 -2.71 -0.94 -21.24
N GLU A 72 -2.45 0.26 -21.77
CA GLU A 72 -1.37 1.13 -21.30
C GLU A 72 -1.67 1.67 -19.89
N SER A 73 -2.86 2.23 -19.69
CA SER A 73 -3.28 2.75 -18.38
C SER A 73 -3.42 1.66 -17.32
N LYS A 74 -3.91 0.47 -17.68
CA LYS A 74 -3.92 -0.73 -16.83
C LYS A 74 -2.50 -1.10 -16.41
N ARG A 75 -1.57 -1.14 -17.36
CA ARG A 75 -0.17 -1.46 -17.07
C ARG A 75 0.50 -0.44 -16.16
N GLU A 76 0.27 0.85 -16.37
CA GLU A 76 0.77 1.91 -15.49
C GLU A 76 0.22 1.75 -14.07
N PHE A 77 -1.08 1.46 -13.94
CA PHE A 77 -1.72 1.23 -12.66
C PHE A 77 -1.14 0.00 -11.96
N ASP A 78 -1.00 -1.13 -12.66
CA ASP A 78 -0.44 -2.37 -12.11
C ASP A 78 1.02 -2.19 -11.68
N LEU A 79 1.81 -1.45 -12.47
CA LEU A 79 3.20 -1.12 -12.12
C LEU A 79 3.25 -0.27 -10.85
N HIS A 80 2.36 0.71 -10.73
CA HIS A 80 2.30 1.57 -9.56
C HIS A 80 1.81 0.79 -8.32
N LEU A 81 0.85 -0.12 -8.47
CA LEU A 81 0.38 -0.98 -7.38
C LEU A 81 1.52 -1.86 -6.86
N ARG A 82 2.26 -2.54 -7.76
CA ARG A 82 3.46 -3.29 -7.39
C ARG A 82 4.52 -2.43 -6.71
N ALA A 83 4.78 -1.24 -7.25
CA ALA A 83 5.76 -0.33 -6.66
C ALA A 83 5.35 0.11 -5.25
N HIS A 84 4.05 0.29 -5.01
CA HIS A 84 3.52 0.61 -3.68
C HIS A 84 3.64 -0.57 -2.72
N GLU A 85 3.26 -1.79 -3.14
CA GLU A 85 3.46 -3.01 -2.34
C GLU A 85 4.93 -3.19 -1.93
N LEU A 86 5.86 -2.97 -2.86
CA LEU A 86 7.29 -3.06 -2.59
C LEU A 86 7.81 -1.98 -1.63
N LYS A 87 7.15 -0.81 -1.56
CA LYS A 87 7.50 0.24 -0.59
C LYS A 87 7.01 -0.08 0.83
N GLN A 88 6.00 -0.94 0.97
CA GLN A 88 5.37 -1.22 2.26
C GLN A 88 6.07 -2.32 3.08
N SER A 89 7.07 -3.00 2.53
CA SER A 89 7.86 -3.98 3.27
C SER A 89 9.34 -3.86 2.94
N TRP A 90 10.11 -3.19 3.79
CA TRP A 90 11.55 -3.43 3.80
C TRP A 90 11.77 -4.89 4.23
N PRO A 91 12.49 -5.71 3.45
CA PRO A 91 12.82 -7.06 3.88
C PRO A 91 13.77 -6.99 5.08
N VAL A 92 13.23 -7.17 6.27
CA VAL A 92 14.03 -7.27 7.50
C VAL A 92 14.27 -8.75 7.80
N ASP A 93 15.52 -9.12 8.00
CA ASP A 93 15.97 -10.48 8.25
C ASP A 93 15.64 -10.96 9.67
N ALA A 94 15.47 -10.03 10.60
CA ALA A 94 15.03 -10.29 11.97
C ALA A 94 14.42 -9.03 12.61
N CYS A 95 13.56 -9.23 13.61
CA CYS A 95 13.15 -8.18 14.54
C CYS A 95 13.93 -8.36 15.85
N VAL A 96 14.57 -7.30 16.32
CA VAL A 96 15.36 -7.26 17.57
C VAL A 96 14.78 -6.18 18.48
N MET A 97 14.65 -6.46 19.77
CA MET A 97 14.20 -5.45 20.71
C MET A 97 15.37 -4.54 21.09
N LEU A 98 15.13 -3.24 21.27
CA LEU A 98 16.18 -2.29 21.65
C LEU A 98 16.87 -2.67 22.97
N GLU A 99 16.13 -3.32 23.87
CA GLU A 99 16.65 -3.85 25.15
C GLU A 99 17.60 -5.03 24.99
N ASP A 100 17.51 -5.77 23.89
CA ASP A 100 18.40 -6.89 23.56
C ASP A 100 19.70 -6.41 22.89
N MET A 101 19.78 -5.13 22.52
CA MET A 101 20.99 -4.55 21.94
C MET A 101 21.99 -4.15 23.03
N ASN A 102 23.27 -4.28 22.71
CA ASN A 102 24.34 -3.86 23.60
C ASN A 102 24.58 -2.34 23.49
N TRP A 103 24.35 -1.62 24.57
CA TRP A 103 24.49 -0.17 24.64
C TRP A 103 25.92 0.28 24.99
N ASP A 104 26.48 1.15 24.16
CA ASP A 104 27.74 1.87 24.40
C ASP A 104 27.47 3.28 24.91
N SER A 105 27.85 3.56 26.17
CA SER A 105 27.67 4.86 26.81
C SER A 105 28.61 5.97 26.31
N GLU A 106 29.75 5.62 25.73
CA GLU A 106 30.74 6.58 25.23
C GLU A 106 30.33 7.10 23.86
N ASN A 107 29.98 6.18 22.95
CA ASN A 107 29.54 6.51 21.59
C ASN A 107 28.04 6.83 21.50
N LYS A 108 27.29 6.61 22.58
CA LYS A 108 25.83 6.75 22.62
C LYS A 108 25.15 5.98 21.48
N SER A 109 25.50 4.71 21.32
CA SER A 109 24.95 3.86 20.26
C SER A 109 24.62 2.46 20.79
N TYR A 110 23.65 1.82 20.15
CA TYR A 110 23.29 0.44 20.33
C TYR A 110 23.99 -0.41 19.27
N SER A 111 24.46 -1.58 19.68
CA SER A 111 25.17 -2.54 18.84
C SER A 111 24.52 -3.92 18.94
N TYR A 112 24.42 -4.64 17.82
CA TYR A 112 23.92 -6.01 17.78
C TYR A 112 24.72 -6.86 16.81
N SER A 113 25.13 -8.06 17.22
CA SER A 113 26.01 -8.91 16.41
C SER A 113 25.26 -9.58 15.26
N CYS A 114 25.82 -9.48 14.06
CA CYS A 114 25.32 -10.16 12.87
C CYS A 114 25.92 -11.57 12.70
N ARG A 115 25.18 -12.48 12.05
CA ARG A 115 25.64 -13.86 11.78
C ARG A 115 26.83 -13.95 10.82
N CYS A 116 27.09 -12.89 10.05
CA CYS A 116 28.28 -12.79 9.21
C CYS A 116 29.55 -12.41 9.99
N GLY A 117 29.40 -12.01 11.25
CA GLY A 117 30.51 -11.57 12.11
C GLY A 117 30.77 -10.07 12.13
N GLY A 118 29.97 -9.24 11.45
CA GLY A 118 29.93 -7.79 11.69
C GLY A 118 28.78 -7.38 12.59
N ASP A 119 28.47 -6.10 12.62
CA ASP A 119 27.57 -5.51 13.61
C ASP A 119 26.50 -4.62 12.97
N PHE A 120 25.35 -4.55 13.64
CA PHE A 120 24.30 -3.57 13.41
C PHE A 120 24.48 -2.44 14.42
N LEU A 121 24.65 -1.22 13.93
CA LEU A 121 24.90 -0.03 14.75
C LEU A 121 23.72 0.94 14.63
N LEU A 122 23.17 1.36 15.76
CA LEU A 122 22.07 2.31 15.85
C LEU A 122 22.42 3.44 16.81
N GLU A 123 22.43 4.69 16.34
CA GLU A 123 22.70 5.83 17.21
C GLU A 123 21.51 6.10 18.14
N LYS A 124 21.78 6.66 19.33
CA LYS A 124 20.72 6.99 20.29
C LYS A 124 19.70 7.95 19.73
N GLU A 125 20.11 8.83 18.84
CA GLU A 125 19.28 9.89 18.26
C GLU A 125 18.24 9.28 17.33
N ASP A 126 18.65 8.38 16.43
CA ASP A 126 17.76 7.61 15.56
C ASP A 126 16.84 6.66 16.35
N ALA A 127 17.33 6.12 17.47
CA ALA A 127 16.50 5.32 18.38
C ALA A 127 15.40 6.15 19.07
N GLN A 128 15.51 7.48 19.13
CA GLN A 128 14.60 8.37 19.87
C GLN A 128 13.41 8.90 19.08
N ASP A 129 13.38 8.74 17.75
CA ASP A 129 12.33 9.29 16.87
C ASP A 129 10.95 8.62 17.02
N GLY A 130 10.82 7.64 17.91
CA GLY A 130 9.52 7.09 18.31
C GLY A 130 8.91 6.09 17.30
N GLU A 131 9.66 5.72 16.27
CA GLU A 131 9.28 4.74 15.26
C GLU A 131 10.24 3.53 15.26
N ASP A 132 9.80 2.42 14.67
CA ASP A 132 10.64 1.23 14.46
C ASP A 132 11.80 1.59 13.51
N ALA A 133 13.04 1.28 13.91
CA ALA A 133 14.23 1.64 13.14
C ALA A 133 14.76 0.44 12.34
N VAL A 134 15.10 0.64 11.07
CA VAL A 134 15.74 -0.41 10.24
C VAL A 134 17.23 -0.15 10.15
N VAL A 135 18.04 -1.12 10.59
CA VAL A 135 19.50 -1.02 10.65
C VAL A 135 20.13 -2.06 9.74
N CYS A 136 21.05 -1.62 8.89
CA CYS A 136 21.82 -2.50 8.01
C CYS A 136 23.11 -2.96 8.69
N CYS A 137 23.53 -4.19 8.41
CA CYS A 137 24.83 -4.67 8.86
C CYS A 137 25.94 -3.94 8.09
N ASP A 138 27.05 -3.66 8.77
CA ASP A 138 28.25 -3.02 8.20
C ASP A 138 29.01 -3.87 7.16
N THR A 139 28.85 -5.19 7.21
CA THR A 139 29.67 -6.15 6.46
C THR A 139 28.88 -7.04 5.50
N CYS A 140 27.54 -7.00 5.55
CA CYS A 140 26.69 -7.78 4.64
C CYS A 140 25.43 -7.02 4.25
N SER A 141 24.55 -7.68 3.47
CA SER A 141 23.28 -7.10 3.01
C SER A 141 22.10 -7.37 3.95
N LEU A 142 22.35 -7.90 5.17
CA LEU A 142 21.29 -8.16 6.13
C LEU A 142 20.84 -6.85 6.76
N SER A 143 19.54 -6.76 7.03
CA SER A 143 18.91 -5.65 7.75
C SER A 143 18.02 -6.18 8.87
N ILE A 144 18.05 -5.53 10.04
CA ILE A 144 17.17 -5.86 11.17
C ILE A 144 16.22 -4.71 11.47
N GLU A 145 15.04 -5.05 11.95
CA GLU A 145 14.07 -4.10 12.51
C GLU A 145 14.27 -4.03 14.02
N VAL A 146 14.58 -2.85 14.54
CA VAL A 146 14.76 -2.60 15.97
C VAL A 146 13.45 -2.05 16.54
N LYS A 147 12.79 -2.84 17.38
CA LYS A 147 11.53 -2.48 18.04
C LYS A 147 11.75 -2.02 19.46
N ARG A 148 10.92 -1.08 19.90
CA ARG A 148 10.90 -0.62 21.30
C ARG A 148 9.72 -1.28 22.01
N ALA A 149 9.96 -1.84 23.19
CA ALA A 149 8.88 -2.30 24.05
C ALA A 149 7.99 -1.08 24.39
N THR A 150 6.72 -1.17 24.03
CA THR A 150 5.70 -0.13 24.27
C THR A 150 5.38 -0.03 25.76
#